data_AF-A0A7C4KDK2-F1
#
_entry.id   AF-A0A7C4KDK2-F1
#
_cell.length_a   1.000
_cell.length_b   1.000
_cell.length_c   1.000
_cell.angle_alpha   90.00
_cell.angle_beta   90.00
_cell.angle_gamma   90.00
#
_symmetry.space_group_name_H-M   'P 1'
#
loop_
_entity.id
_entity.type
_entity.pdbx_description
1 polymer ?
#
loop_
_entity_poly.entity_id
_entity_poly.type
_entity_poly.pdbx_seq_one_letter_code
_entity_poly.pdbx_strand_id
1 'polypeptide(L)'
;MQDTLTQKLKIDLAGRPTRIRVIGYTYLVDFGPSTQPRFHTVNKRRSCSCSLKESCPAIEAVAEYLRNGGQRAPDPMPPCPVCGAETIRDRKWDGKYTKELGWRCTAGGLRHFLEAKAERIKEALRRNQTAVSEHESAAGR
;
A
#
# COMPACT_ATOMS: atom_id res chain seq x y z
N MET A 1 -34.01 -48.06 -5.82
CA MET A 1 -33.29 -47.56 -4.63
C MET A 1 -31.90 -47.15 -5.12
N GLN A 2 -31.77 -46.03 -5.85
CA GLN A 2 -31.62 -44.65 -5.37
C GLN A 2 -30.35 -44.42 -4.54
N ASP A 3 -29.61 -43.40 -4.97
CA ASP A 3 -28.56 -42.65 -4.26
C ASP A 3 -27.14 -43.21 -4.17
N THR A 4 -26.36 -42.95 -5.22
CA THR A 4 -24.96 -42.48 -5.06
C THR A 4 -24.49 -41.55 -6.18
N LEU A 5 -25.40 -41.10 -7.05
CA LEU A 5 -25.15 -40.19 -8.18
C LEU A 5 -24.84 -38.73 -7.78
N THR A 6 -24.67 -38.40 -6.49
CA THR A 6 -24.74 -37.00 -6.01
C THR A 6 -23.59 -36.55 -5.09
N GLN A 7 -22.42 -37.22 -5.09
CA GLN A 7 -21.33 -36.81 -4.16
C GLN A 7 -19.91 -36.68 -4.74
N LYS A 8 -19.70 -36.81 -6.05
CA LYS A 8 -18.38 -36.57 -6.66
C LYS A 8 -18.38 -35.55 -7.81
N LEU A 9 -19.28 -34.57 -7.72
CA LEU A 9 -19.41 -33.43 -8.64
C LEU A 9 -18.93 -32.11 -8.01
N LYS A 10 -17.82 -32.13 -7.27
CA LYS A 10 -17.09 -30.96 -6.75
C LYS A 10 -15.66 -31.47 -6.50
N ILE A 11 -14.61 -31.17 -7.24
CA ILE A 11 -14.16 -29.92 -7.85
C ILE A 11 -13.19 -30.37 -8.96
N ASP A 12 -13.58 -30.21 -10.21
CA ASP A 12 -12.63 -30.27 -11.34
C ASP A 12 -13.07 -29.23 -12.38
N LEU A 13 -12.98 -27.96 -11.98
CA LEU A 13 -12.99 -26.82 -12.89
C LEU A 13 -11.55 -26.50 -13.27
N ALA A 14 -11.02 -27.31 -14.19
CA ALA A 14 -9.82 -27.02 -14.97
C ALA A 14 -9.88 -25.57 -15.52
N GLY A 15 -8.83 -24.75 -15.50
CA GLY A 15 -7.45 -25.02 -15.15
C GLY A 15 -6.62 -23.73 -15.22
N ARG A 16 -6.52 -23.03 -14.08
CA ARG A 16 -5.36 -22.23 -13.66
C ARG A 16 -5.48 -21.99 -12.14
N PRO A 17 -4.43 -22.23 -11.34
CA PRO A 17 -4.47 -21.90 -9.92
C PRO A 17 -4.70 -20.40 -9.75
N THR A 18 -5.46 -19.99 -8.73
CA THR A 18 -5.59 -18.58 -8.33
C THR A 18 -4.20 -17.99 -8.20
N ARG A 19 -3.91 -16.95 -8.98
CA ARG A 19 -2.59 -16.31 -8.97
C ARG A 19 -2.65 -15.03 -8.16
N ILE A 20 -1.73 -14.89 -7.22
CA ILE A 20 -1.61 -13.71 -6.39
C ILE A 20 -0.28 -13.04 -6.67
N ARG A 21 -0.32 -11.74 -6.97
CA ARG A 21 0.86 -10.90 -7.19
C ARG A 21 0.78 -9.66 -6.32
N VAL A 22 1.91 -9.23 -5.79
CA VAL A 22 2.00 -7.91 -5.14
C VAL A 22 2.10 -6.84 -6.22
N ILE A 23 1.20 -5.85 -6.18
CA ILE A 23 1.24 -4.67 -7.05
C ILE A 23 1.17 -3.42 -6.17
N GLY A 24 2.26 -2.62 -6.19
CA GLY A 24 2.41 -1.47 -5.30
C GLY A 24 2.36 -1.93 -3.84
N TYR A 25 1.34 -1.47 -3.12
CA TYR A 25 1.06 -1.83 -1.71
C TYR A 25 -0.17 -2.75 -1.56
N THR A 26 -0.65 -3.35 -2.66
CA THR A 26 -1.84 -4.20 -2.72
C THR A 26 -1.54 -5.59 -3.29
N TYR A 27 -2.52 -6.49 -3.20
CA TYR A 27 -2.48 -7.81 -3.81
C TYR A 27 -3.45 -7.84 -5.00
N LEU A 28 -2.95 -8.20 -6.18
CA LEU A 28 -3.78 -8.55 -7.33
C LEU A 28 -4.05 -10.05 -7.31
N VAL A 29 -5.32 -10.41 -7.23
CA VAL A 29 -5.81 -11.78 -7.32
C VAL A 29 -6.41 -12.00 -8.71
N ASP A 30 -5.90 -13.00 -9.43
CA ASP A 30 -6.42 -13.45 -10.72
C ASP A 30 -7.11 -14.81 -10.53
N PHE A 31 -8.44 -14.81 -10.61
CA PHE A 31 -9.26 -16.03 -10.56
C PHE A 31 -9.36 -16.76 -11.90
N GLY A 32 -8.77 -16.20 -12.96
CA GLY A 32 -8.80 -16.77 -14.30
C GLY A 32 -9.98 -16.25 -15.14
N PRO A 33 -9.98 -16.59 -16.44
CA PRO A 33 -10.93 -16.04 -17.42
C PRO A 33 -12.40 -16.43 -17.18
N SER A 34 -12.65 -17.48 -16.41
CA SER A 34 -14.00 -17.98 -16.12
C SER A 34 -14.72 -17.22 -15.00
N THR A 35 -14.04 -16.28 -14.33
CA THR A 35 -14.60 -15.49 -13.23
C THR A 35 -14.78 -14.04 -13.67
N GLN A 36 -15.92 -13.43 -13.32
CA GLN A 36 -16.22 -12.03 -13.61
C GLN A 36 -16.57 -11.26 -12.32
N PRO A 37 -15.81 -10.22 -11.93
CA PRO A 37 -14.56 -9.77 -12.57
C PRO A 37 -13.43 -10.79 -12.36
N ARG A 38 -12.57 -10.95 -13.37
CA ARG A 38 -11.40 -11.85 -13.28
C ARG A 38 -10.38 -11.39 -12.23
N PHE A 39 -10.19 -10.08 -12.16
CA PHE A 39 -9.16 -9.44 -11.37
C PHE A 39 -9.75 -8.74 -10.16
N HIS A 40 -9.15 -8.99 -9.01
CA HIS A 40 -9.52 -8.39 -7.74
C HIS A 40 -8.30 -7.77 -7.08
N THR A 41 -8.39 -6.50 -6.71
CA THR A 41 -7.33 -5.83 -5.95
C THR A 41 -7.72 -5.80 -4.48
N VAL A 42 -6.91 -6.43 -3.63
CA VAL A 42 -7.13 -6.49 -2.18
C VAL A 42 -6.05 -5.66 -1.47
N ASN A 43 -6.47 -4.74 -0.62
CA ASN A 43 -5.54 -3.93 0.18
C ASN A 43 -5.24 -4.57 1.55
N LYS A 44 -4.26 -4.02 2.27
CA LYS A 44 -3.87 -4.51 3.60
C LYS A 44 -4.94 -4.33 4.69
N ARG A 45 -6.02 -3.58 4.40
CA ARG A 45 -7.20 -3.42 5.26
C ARG A 45 -8.29 -4.45 4.99
N ARG A 46 -7.99 -5.51 4.22
CA ARG A 46 -8.94 -6.58 3.85
C ARG A 46 -10.16 -6.05 3.09
N SER A 47 -9.98 -5.04 2.25
CA SER A 47 -11.02 -4.54 1.35
C SER A 47 -10.65 -4.84 -0.09
N CYS A 48 -11.62 -5.35 -0.85
CA CYS A 48 -11.49 -5.58 -2.29
C CYS A 48 -12.01 -4.39 -3.11
N SER A 49 -11.43 -4.17 -4.28
CA SER A 49 -11.89 -3.16 -5.24
C SER A 49 -13.27 -3.44 -5.84
N CYS A 50 -13.74 -4.70 -5.82
CA CYS A 50 -15.05 -5.06 -6.37
C CYS A 50 -16.23 -4.54 -5.51
N SER A 51 -17.45 -4.81 -5.96
CA SER A 51 -18.69 -4.43 -5.25
C SER A 51 -18.88 -5.15 -3.92
N LEU A 52 -18.32 -6.36 -3.76
CA LEU A 52 -18.46 -7.15 -2.54
C LEU A 52 -17.57 -6.67 -1.38
N LYS A 53 -16.63 -5.75 -1.63
CA LYS A 53 -15.74 -5.16 -0.61
C LYS A 53 -15.10 -6.21 0.30
N GLU A 54 -15.46 -6.23 1.58
CA GLU A 54 -14.89 -7.10 2.63
C GLU A 54 -15.38 -8.55 2.53
N SER A 55 -16.48 -8.80 1.83
CA SER A 55 -17.06 -10.13 1.62
C SER A 55 -16.54 -10.82 0.36
N CYS A 56 -15.50 -10.29 -0.27
CA CYS A 56 -14.96 -10.85 -1.50
C CYS A 56 -14.07 -12.08 -1.24
N PRO A 57 -14.26 -13.21 -1.94
CA PRO A 57 -13.41 -14.40 -1.81
C PRO A 57 -11.92 -14.15 -2.07
N ALA A 58 -11.57 -13.08 -2.79
CA ALA A 58 -10.19 -12.67 -3.01
C ALA A 58 -9.44 -12.39 -1.69
N ILE A 59 -10.15 -11.98 -0.64
CA ILE A 59 -9.56 -11.71 0.67
C ILE A 59 -9.09 -13.02 1.33
N GLU A 60 -9.90 -14.08 1.24
CA GLU A 60 -9.53 -15.39 1.76
C GLU A 60 -8.36 -15.99 1.00
N ALA A 61 -8.37 -15.86 -0.34
CA ALA A 61 -7.25 -16.29 -1.17
C ALA A 61 -5.93 -15.58 -0.78
N VAL A 62 -5.97 -14.27 -0.51
CA VAL A 62 -4.81 -13.53 0.00
C VAL A 62 -4.40 -13.99 1.40
N ALA A 63 -5.36 -14.25 2.29
CA ALA A 63 -5.06 -14.76 3.62
C ALA A 63 -4.36 -16.11 3.56
N GLU A 64 -4.83 -17.02 2.71
CA GLU A 64 -4.18 -18.32 2.48
C GLU A 64 -2.79 -18.18 1.87
N TYR A 65 -2.64 -17.34 0.83
CA TYR A 65 -1.34 -17.03 0.25
C TYR A 65 -0.33 -16.57 1.29
N LEU A 66 -0.73 -15.67 2.20
CA LEU A 66 0.14 -15.18 3.27
C LEU A 66 0.44 -16.25 4.32
N ARG A 67 -0.53 -17.10 4.69
CA ARG A 67 -0.30 -18.23 5.61
C ARG A 67 0.71 -19.22 5.04
N ASN A 68 0.71 -19.41 3.73
CA ASN A 68 1.63 -20.31 3.03
C ASN A 68 2.99 -19.67 2.70
N GLY A 69 3.35 -18.56 3.34
CA GLY A 69 4.65 -17.90 3.15
C GLY A 69 4.73 -16.97 1.94
N GLY A 70 3.58 -16.56 1.37
CA GLY A 70 3.51 -15.60 0.28
C GLY A 70 4.13 -14.24 0.63
N GLN A 71 4.61 -13.53 -0.40
CA GLN A 71 5.24 -12.22 -0.25
C GLN A 71 4.24 -11.20 0.30
N ARG A 72 4.61 -10.54 1.41
CA ARG A 72 3.81 -9.44 1.95
C ARG A 72 3.92 -8.20 1.06
N ALA A 73 2.79 -7.57 0.77
CA ALA A 73 2.77 -6.25 0.16
C ALA A 73 3.43 -5.22 1.09
N PRO A 74 4.23 -4.28 0.54
CA PRO A 74 4.75 -3.12 1.28
C PRO A 74 3.62 -2.34 1.97
N ASP A 75 3.96 -1.58 3.00
CA ASP A 75 3.01 -0.64 3.59
C ASP A 75 2.67 0.49 2.62
N PRO A 76 1.41 0.96 2.61
CA PRO A 76 1.03 2.13 1.83
C PRO A 76 1.82 3.35 2.31
N MET A 77 2.15 4.25 1.39
CA MET A 77 2.75 5.52 1.74
C MET A 77 1.72 6.40 2.51
N PRO A 78 2.18 7.27 3.42
CA PRO A 78 1.28 8.19 4.10
C PRO A 78 0.57 9.11 3.09
N PRO A 79 -0.63 9.61 3.40
CA PRO A 79 -1.30 10.59 2.55
C PRO A 79 -0.46 11.86 2.40
N CYS A 80 -0.72 12.61 1.35
CA CYS A 80 0.00 13.83 1.03
C CYS A 80 -0.17 14.84 2.17
N PRO A 81 0.91 15.31 2.82
CA PRO A 81 0.79 16.25 3.93
C PRO A 81 0.28 17.64 3.51
N VAL A 82 0.30 17.95 2.21
CA VAL A 82 -0.18 19.24 1.67
C VAL A 82 -1.69 19.21 1.42
N CYS A 83 -2.24 18.09 0.92
CA CYS A 83 -3.63 18.06 0.44
C CYS A 83 -4.43 16.80 0.80
N GLY A 84 -3.86 15.88 1.60
CA GLY A 84 -4.52 14.65 2.06
C GLY A 84 -4.70 13.54 1.02
N ALA A 85 -4.45 13.82 -0.27
CA ALA A 85 -4.59 12.84 -1.34
C ALA A 85 -3.59 11.67 -1.20
N GLU A 86 -3.87 10.56 -1.90
CA GLU A 86 -2.99 9.40 -1.92
C GLU A 86 -1.58 9.77 -2.43
N THR A 87 -0.56 9.09 -1.89
CA THR A 87 0.80 9.19 -2.41
C THR A 87 1.29 7.84 -2.94
N ILE A 88 2.03 7.91 -4.04
CA ILE A 88 2.65 6.76 -4.69
C ILE A 88 4.15 6.84 -4.45
N ARG A 89 4.76 5.71 -4.06
CA ARG A 89 6.20 5.60 -3.86
C ARG A 89 6.95 5.94 -5.16
N ASP A 90 7.92 6.85 -5.08
CA ASP A 90 8.82 7.19 -6.19
C ASP A 90 10.28 7.05 -5.74
N ARG A 91 10.89 5.92 -6.10
CA ARG A 91 12.26 5.57 -5.70
C ARG A 91 13.31 6.53 -6.27
N LYS A 92 13.03 7.25 -7.36
CA LYS A 92 13.95 8.23 -7.94
C LYS A 92 14.20 9.39 -6.98
N TRP A 93 13.25 9.66 -6.09
CA TRP A 93 13.30 10.74 -5.11
C TRP A 93 13.64 10.27 -3.70
N ASP A 94 14.03 9.00 -3.53
CA ASP A 94 14.55 8.52 -2.26
C ASP A 94 15.81 9.30 -1.87
N GLY A 95 15.87 9.73 -0.61
CA GLY A 95 17.00 10.47 -0.07
C GLY A 95 18.23 9.57 0.05
N LYS A 96 19.24 9.79 -0.79
CA LYS A 96 20.52 9.04 -0.74
C LYS A 96 21.14 9.02 0.66
N TYR A 97 21.15 10.18 1.33
CA TYR A 97 21.74 10.39 2.65
C TYR A 97 20.72 10.35 3.79
N THR A 98 19.52 10.93 3.59
CA THR A 98 18.49 11.00 4.64
C THR A 98 17.74 9.69 4.85
N LYS A 99 17.86 8.73 3.91
CA LYS A 99 17.11 7.46 3.87
C LYS A 99 15.58 7.65 3.84
N GLU A 100 15.13 8.86 3.52
CA GLU A 100 13.72 9.17 3.39
C GLU A 100 13.16 8.59 2.09
N LEU A 101 11.95 8.05 2.17
CA LEU A 101 11.26 7.50 1.01
C LEU A 101 10.72 8.65 0.13
N GLY A 102 11.05 8.61 -1.15
CA GLY A 102 10.50 9.51 -2.16
C GLY A 102 9.07 9.13 -2.51
N TRP A 103 8.22 10.11 -2.80
CA TRP A 103 6.83 9.88 -3.17
C TRP A 103 6.28 10.97 -4.09
N ARG A 104 5.16 10.69 -4.75
CA ARG A 104 4.37 11.64 -5.54
C ARG A 104 2.94 11.67 -5.06
N CYS A 105 2.38 12.87 -4.95
CA CYS A 105 0.95 13.03 -4.72
C CYS A 105 0.17 12.70 -6.01
N THR A 106 -0.95 11.99 -5.89
CA THR A 106 -1.82 11.71 -7.04
C THR A 106 -2.51 12.96 -7.59
N ALA A 107 -2.73 13.98 -6.76
CA ALA A 107 -3.33 15.27 -7.16
C ALA A 107 -2.29 16.33 -7.52
N GLY A 108 -1.27 16.54 -6.66
CA GLY A 108 -0.27 17.60 -6.82
C GLY A 108 1.07 17.14 -7.42
N GLY A 109 1.19 15.87 -7.77
CA GLY A 109 2.41 15.30 -8.34
C GLY A 109 3.63 15.43 -7.42
N LEU A 110 4.78 15.68 -8.05
CA LEU A 110 6.06 15.89 -7.38
C LEU A 110 6.14 17.24 -6.65
N ARG A 111 5.37 18.24 -7.06
CA ARG A 111 5.40 19.59 -6.46
C ARG A 111 5.11 19.53 -4.95
N HIS A 112 4.07 18.80 -4.55
CA HIS A 112 3.72 18.67 -3.13
C HIS A 112 4.78 17.90 -2.32
N PHE A 113 5.53 16.98 -2.94
CA PHE A 113 6.66 16.33 -2.28
C PHE A 113 7.78 17.33 -1.98
N LEU A 114 8.14 18.15 -2.97
CA LEU A 114 9.19 19.17 -2.81
C LEU A 114 8.77 20.25 -1.81
N GLU A 115 7.51 20.68 -1.84
CA GLU A 115 6.93 21.63 -0.91
C GLU A 115 6.98 21.10 0.54
N ALA A 116 6.46 19.88 0.77
CA ALA A 116 6.52 19.25 2.08
C ALA A 116 7.95 19.09 2.59
N LYS A 117 8.89 18.75 1.69
CA LYS A 117 10.32 18.66 2.03
C LYS A 117 10.91 20.02 2.39
N ALA A 118 10.59 21.07 1.63
CA ALA A 118 11.05 22.43 1.90
C ALA A 118 10.54 22.93 3.25
N GLU A 119 9.27 22.70 3.58
CA GLU A 119 8.70 23.10 4.87
C GLU A 119 9.39 22.40 6.06
N ARG A 120 9.73 21.12 5.92
CA ARG A 120 10.51 20.41 6.95
C ARG A 120 11.91 21.00 7.15
N ILE A 121 12.58 21.40 6.06
CA ILE A 121 13.90 22.05 6.15
C ILE A 121 13.78 23.42 6.82
N LYS A 122 12.79 24.23 6.43
CA LYS A 122 12.53 25.53 7.07
C LYS A 122 12.28 25.38 8.56
N GLU A 123 11.49 24.39 8.95
CA GLU A 123 11.19 24.10 10.35
C GLU A 123 12.43 23.67 11.14
N ALA A 124 13.29 22.82 10.57
CA ALA A 124 14.55 22.44 11.20
C ALA A 124 15.48 23.65 11.39
N LEU A 125 15.56 24.55 10.41
CA LEU A 125 16.33 25.78 10.53
C LEU A 125 15.80 26.70 11.62
N ARG A 126 14.48 26.89 11.71
CA ARG A 126 13.85 27.67 12.79
C ARG A 126 14.21 27.12 14.17
N ARG A 127 14.09 25.81 14.37
CA ARG A 127 14.41 25.16 15.66
C ARG A 127 15.88 25.33 16.04
N ASN A 128 16.79 25.16 15.08
CA ASN A 128 18.22 25.34 15.34
C ASN A 128 18.54 26.79 15.73
N GLN A 129 17.92 27.78 15.08
CA GLN A 129 18.08 29.19 15.45
C GLN A 129 17.61 29.45 16.88
N THR A 130 16.42 28.95 17.26
CA THR A 130 15.90 29.10 18.63
C THR A 130 16.83 28.47 19.67
N ALA A 131 17.32 27.25 19.42
CA ALA A 131 18.22 26.56 20.35
C ALA A 131 19.56 27.30 20.55
N VAL A 132 20.11 27.90 19.50
CA VAL A 132 21.33 28.72 19.60
C VAL A 132 21.07 29.97 20.44
N SER A 133 19.98 30.69 20.19
CA SER A 133 19.64 31.90 20.96
C SER A 133 19.39 31.61 22.44
N GLU A 134 18.77 30.47 22.78
CA GLU A 134 18.58 30.03 24.17
C GLU A 134 19.91 29.70 24.86
N HIS A 135 20.83 29.02 24.17
CA HIS A 135 22.15 28.71 24.69
C HIS A 135 23.00 29.97 24.93
N GLU A 136 22.99 30.94 24.00
CA GLU A 136 23.67 32.24 24.17
C GLU A 136 23.09 33.03 25.36
N SER A 137 21.77 33.00 25.54
CA SER A 137 21.09 33.65 26.66
C SER A 137 21.37 32.99 28.02
N ALA A 138 21.73 31.70 28.02
CA ALA A 138 22.11 30.94 29.22
C ALA A 138 23.61 31.08 29.57
N ALA A 139 24.48 31.22 28.57
CA ALA A 139 25.93 31.39 28.75
C ALA A 139 26.36 32.83 29.08
N GLY A 140 25.51 33.82 28.82
CA GLY A 140 25.75 35.24 29.12
C GLY A 140 25.30 35.71 30.51
N ARG A 141 25.04 34.80 31.45
CA ARG A 141 24.71 35.08 32.86
C ARG A 141 25.78 34.60 33.81
#